data_AF-A0A191Y1W1-F1
#
_entry.id   AF-A0A191Y1W1-F1
#
_cell.length_a   1.000
_cell.length_b   1.000
_cell.length_c   1.000
_cell.angle_alpha   90.00
_cell.angle_beta   90.00
_cell.angle_gamma   90.00
#
_symmetry.space_group_name_H-M   'P 1'
#
loop_
_entity.id
_entity.type
_entity.pdbx_description
1 polymer ?
#
loop_
_entity_poly.entity_id
_entity_poly.type
_entity_poly.pdbx_seq_one_letter_code
_entity_poly.pdbx_strand_id
1 'polypeptide(L)'
;RNTISGSIYALNKYPDQYAKLRANPALIPSMVPETIRWQTPLAHMKRVATQDFELGGKTIRKGDNVVMWYVSGNRDDTVIDRPNDYIIDRARPRQHLS
;
A
#
# COMPACT_ATOMS: atom_id res chain seq x y z
N ARG A 1 -13.97 6.12 0.74
CA ARG A 1 -14.21 6.86 -0.54
C ARG A 1 -12.92 7.21 -1.30
N ASN A 2 -11.72 6.86 -0.79
CA ASN A 2 -10.46 7.35 -1.36
C ASN A 2 -9.97 6.50 -2.54
N THR A 3 -10.25 5.19 -2.55
CA THR A 3 -9.73 4.27 -3.59
C THR A 3 -10.32 4.52 -4.98
N ILE A 4 -11.60 4.88 -5.09
CA ILE A 4 -12.23 5.20 -6.40
C ILE A 4 -11.64 6.48 -6.98
N SER A 5 -11.44 7.52 -6.17
CA SER A 5 -10.74 8.73 -6.62
C SER A 5 -9.27 8.44 -6.97
N GLY A 6 -8.62 7.58 -6.17
CA GLY A 6 -7.25 7.14 -6.39
C GLY A 6 -7.07 6.36 -7.70
N SER A 7 -8.02 5.51 -8.10
CA SER A 7 -7.93 4.80 -9.38
C SER A 7 -8.02 5.74 -10.56
N ILE A 8 -8.94 6.72 -10.54
CA ILE A 8 -9.06 7.73 -11.60
C ILE A 8 -7.77 8.56 -11.70
N TYR A 9 -7.24 9.03 -10.56
CA TYR A 9 -5.99 9.78 -10.52
C TYR A 9 -4.79 8.96 -11.03
N ALA A 10 -4.66 7.71 -10.57
CA ALA A 10 -3.56 6.83 -10.99
C ALA A 10 -3.63 6.51 -12.49
N LEU A 11 -4.81 6.17 -13.02
CA LEU A 11 -4.96 5.88 -14.45
C LEU A 11 -4.72 7.12 -15.33
N ASN A 12 -5.03 8.32 -14.84
CA ASN A 12 -4.66 9.55 -15.53
C ASN A 12 -3.15 9.82 -15.50
N LYS A 13 -2.50 9.58 -14.36
CA LYS A 13 -1.06 9.78 -14.18
C LYS A 13 -0.20 8.76 -14.91
N TYR A 14 -0.71 7.54 -15.11
CA TYR A 14 -0.03 6.43 -15.77
C TYR A 14 -0.82 5.97 -17.01
N PRO A 15 -0.75 6.76 -18.11
CA PRO A 15 -1.57 6.50 -19.30
C PRO A 15 -1.28 5.13 -19.94
N ASP A 16 -0.06 4.63 -19.86
CA ASP A 16 0.29 3.29 -20.38
C ASP A 16 -0.43 2.17 -19.62
N GLN A 17 -0.57 2.32 -18.30
CA GLN A 17 -1.34 1.38 -17.48
C GLN A 17 -2.83 1.46 -17.83
N TYR A 18 -3.34 2.66 -18.12
CA TYR A 18 -4.71 2.81 -18.58
C TYR A 18 -4.93 2.19 -19.96
N ALA A 19 -4.01 2.38 -20.92
CA ALA A 19 -4.05 1.72 -22.22
C ALA A 19 -4.04 0.19 -22.08
N LYS A 20 -3.19 -0.34 -21.19
CA LYS A 20 -3.12 -1.78 -20.87
C LYS A 20 -4.44 -2.32 -20.31
N LEU A 21 -5.07 -1.57 -19.39
CA LEU A 21 -6.38 -1.92 -18.83
C LEU A 21 -7.48 -1.90 -19.91
N ARG A 22 -7.45 -0.91 -20.81
CA ARG A 22 -8.40 -0.80 -21.93
C ARG A 22 -8.25 -1.96 -22.91
N ALA A 23 -7.02 -2.42 -23.17
CA ALA A 23 -6.73 -3.57 -24.01
C ALA A 23 -7.12 -4.90 -23.35
N ASN A 24 -7.01 -4.99 -22.01
CA ASN A 24 -7.35 -6.20 -21.27
C ASN A 24 -8.09 -5.90 -19.94
N PRO A 25 -9.43 -5.82 -19.96
CA PRO A 25 -10.24 -5.63 -18.75
C PRO A 25 -10.11 -6.76 -17.72
N ALA A 26 -9.58 -7.93 -18.08
CA ALA A 26 -9.35 -9.02 -17.12
C ALA A 26 -8.27 -8.67 -16.07
N LEU A 27 -7.56 -7.54 -16.22
CA LEU A 27 -6.61 -7.02 -15.24
C LEU A 27 -7.28 -6.32 -14.04
N ILE A 28 -8.58 -6.02 -14.08
CA ILE A 28 -9.30 -5.33 -12.99
C ILE A 28 -9.09 -6.01 -11.61
N PRO A 29 -9.17 -7.34 -11.46
CA PRO A 29 -8.95 -8.02 -10.17
C PRO A 29 -7.54 -7.82 -9.58
N SER A 30 -6.54 -7.55 -10.42
CA SER A 30 -5.16 -7.23 -10.01
C SER A 30 -4.99 -5.73 -9.76
N MET A 31 -5.59 -4.89 -10.62
CA MET A 31 -5.56 -3.44 -10.52
C MET A 31 -6.17 -2.92 -9.21
N VAL A 32 -7.27 -3.50 -8.75
CA VAL A 32 -7.98 -3.01 -7.55
C VAL A 32 -7.10 -3.10 -6.29
N PRO A 33 -6.50 -4.26 -5.94
CA PRO A 33 -5.51 -4.34 -4.86
C PRO A 33 -4.31 -3.41 -5.05
N GLU A 34 -3.79 -3.28 -6.29
CA GLU A 34 -2.68 -2.35 -6.56
C GLU A 34 -3.07 -0.89 -6.31
N THR A 35 -4.31 -0.50 -6.64
CA THR A 35 -4.82 0.85 -6.34
C THR A 35 -4.86 1.09 -4.84
N ILE A 36 -5.31 0.10 -4.07
CA ILE A 36 -5.37 0.19 -2.60
C ILE A 36 -3.95 0.36 -2.04
N ARG A 37 -2.99 -0.46 -2.47
CA ARG A 37 -1.57 -0.34 -2.09
C ARG A 37 -1.01 1.02 -2.46
N TRP A 38 -1.12 1.42 -3.72
CA TRP A 38 -0.47 2.63 -4.24
C TRP A 38 -1.04 3.90 -3.60
N GLN A 39 -2.37 3.98 -3.46
CA GLN A 39 -3.06 5.10 -2.82
C GLN A 39 -2.88 5.11 -1.29
N THR A 40 -2.77 3.92 -0.68
CA THR A 40 -2.77 3.70 0.78
C THR A 40 -3.81 4.58 1.52
N PRO A 41 -5.12 4.28 1.39
CA PRO A 41 -6.19 5.12 1.94
C PRO A 41 -6.10 5.37 3.45
N LEU A 42 -5.52 4.41 4.18
CA LEU A 42 -5.27 4.47 5.61
C LEU A 42 -3.77 4.58 5.84
N ALA A 43 -3.28 5.80 6.09
CA ALA A 43 -1.85 6.08 6.17
C ALA A 43 -1.17 5.38 7.35
N HIS A 44 -1.87 5.26 8.48
CA HIS A 44 -1.36 4.61 9.68
C HIS A 44 -2.47 4.05 10.56
N MET A 45 -2.09 3.08 11.41
CA MET A 45 -2.88 2.68 12.57
C MET A 45 -2.02 2.68 13.82
N LYS A 46 -2.67 2.90 14.96
CA LYS A 46 -2.04 2.97 16.26
C LYS A 46 -2.33 1.69 17.08
N ARG A 47 -1.35 1.28 17.89
CA ARG A 47 -1.46 0.29 18.97
C ARG A 47 -0.95 0.89 20.28
N VAL A 48 -1.27 0.24 21.39
CA VAL A 48 -0.74 0.58 22.73
C VAL A 48 0.01 -0.64 23.26
N ALA A 49 1.24 -0.45 23.70
CA ALA A 49 2.05 -1.53 24.27
C ALA A 49 1.46 -1.97 25.62
N THR A 50 1.17 -3.28 25.76
CA THR A 50 0.61 -3.85 27.00
C THR A 50 1.66 -4.21 28.04
N GLN A 51 2.93 -4.29 27.61
CA GLN A 51 4.12 -4.55 28.40
C GLN A 51 5.34 -3.92 27.71
N ASP A 52 6.46 -3.83 28.43
CA ASP A 52 7.73 -3.44 27.83
C ASP A 52 8.16 -4.47 26.77
N PHE A 53 8.67 -4.01 25.63
CA PHE A 53 9.04 -4.85 24.49
C PHE A 53 10.19 -4.23 23.67
N GLU A 54 11.08 -5.06 23.13
CA GLU A 54 12.15 -4.59 22.24
C GLU A 54 11.80 -4.77 20.77
N LEU A 55 11.87 -3.68 20.00
CA LEU A 55 11.64 -3.69 18.56
C LEU A 55 12.71 -2.83 17.85
N GLY A 56 13.41 -3.41 16.87
CA GLY A 56 14.41 -2.67 16.09
C GLY A 56 15.55 -2.06 16.93
N GLY A 57 15.94 -2.75 18.02
CA GLY A 57 16.96 -2.25 18.95
C GLY A 57 16.50 -1.09 19.85
N LYS A 58 15.18 -0.85 19.95
CA LYS A 58 14.59 0.16 20.84
C LYS A 58 13.64 -0.49 21.84
N THR A 59 13.70 -0.06 23.08
CA THR A 59 12.73 -0.45 24.11
C THR A 59 11.48 0.40 24.01
N ILE A 60 10.35 -0.23 23.72
CA ILE A 60 9.00 0.34 23.81
C ILE A 60 8.49 0.03 25.22
N ARG A 61 8.00 1.03 25.94
CA ARG A 61 7.51 0.86 27.32
C ARG A 61 6.02 0.55 27.34
N LYS A 62 5.57 -0.15 28.37
CA LYS A 62 4.15 -0.36 28.64
C LYS A 62 3.40 0.99 28.64
N GLY A 63 2.32 1.06 27.86
CA GLY A 63 1.52 2.27 27.69
C GLY A 63 1.91 3.13 26.49
N ASP A 64 3.08 2.90 25.88
CA ASP A 64 3.50 3.66 24.71
C ASP A 64 2.58 3.44 23.51
N ASN A 65 2.40 4.51 22.74
CA ASN A 65 1.68 4.46 21.48
C ASN A 65 2.64 4.04 20.37
N VAL A 66 2.35 2.91 19.73
CA VAL A 66 3.12 2.41 18.59
C VAL A 66 2.33 2.64 17.32
N VAL A 67 2.89 3.42 16.39
CA VAL A 67 2.22 3.79 15.13
C VAL A 67 2.83 2.98 13.98
N MET A 68 1.97 2.22 13.29
CA MET A 68 2.34 1.48 12.09
C MET A 68 1.99 2.32 10.86
N TRP A 69 3.02 2.81 10.18
CA TRP A 69 2.88 3.63 8.97
C TRP A 69 2.72 2.75 7.72
N TYR A 70 1.50 2.38 7.38
CA TYR A 70 1.21 1.59 6.18
C TYR A 70 1.69 2.27 4.90
N VAL A 71 1.69 3.60 4.85
CA VAL A 71 2.25 4.36 3.72
C VAL A 71 3.74 4.11 3.53
N SER A 72 4.49 3.85 4.61
CA SER A 72 5.90 3.48 4.53
C SER A 72 6.06 2.03 4.09
N GLY A 73 5.34 1.09 4.71
CA GLY A 73 5.49 -0.33 4.40
C GLY A 73 4.99 -0.71 3.01
N ASN A 74 3.93 -0.06 2.50
CA ASN A 74 3.50 -0.21 1.10
C ASN A 74 4.51 0.37 0.09
N ARG A 75 5.52 1.10 0.59
CA ARG A 75 6.63 1.67 -0.18
C ARG A 75 7.99 1.00 0.07
N ASP A 76 8.02 -0.10 0.83
CA ASP A 76 9.23 -0.85 1.18
C ASP A 76 9.73 -1.66 -0.03
N ASP A 77 10.90 -1.28 -0.56
CA ASP A 77 11.52 -1.90 -1.74
C ASP A 77 12.18 -3.25 -1.43
N THR A 78 12.37 -3.60 -0.16
CA THR A 78 12.87 -4.93 0.24
C THR A 78 11.80 -6.01 0.06
N VAL A 79 10.52 -5.63 -0.03
CA VAL A 79 9.38 -6.55 -0.19
C VAL A 79 8.64 -6.32 -1.52
N ILE A 80 8.52 -5.06 -1.95
CA ILE A 80 7.72 -4.66 -3.10
C ILE A 80 8.64 -4.00 -4.14
N ASP A 81 8.93 -4.71 -5.22
CA ASP A 81 9.71 -4.15 -6.34
C ASP A 81 9.06 -2.90 -6.93
N ARG A 82 9.85 -1.89 -7.28
CA ARG A 82 9.40 -0.59 -7.81
C ARG A 82 8.16 -0.07 -7.07
N PRO A 83 8.26 0.15 -5.75
CA PRO A 83 7.08 0.33 -4.92
C PRO A 83 6.35 1.66 -5.18
N ASN A 84 7.05 2.65 -5.74
CA ASN A 84 6.49 3.95 -6.05
C ASN A 84 5.67 3.98 -7.35
N ASP A 85 5.87 2.99 -8.21
CA ASP A 85 5.20 2.87 -9.49
C ASP A 85 3.82 2.25 -9.32
N TYR A 86 2.92 2.61 -10.22
CA TYR A 86 1.60 2.01 -10.33
C TYR A 86 1.63 0.95 -11.43
N ILE A 87 1.55 -0.33 -11.06
CA ILE A 87 1.71 -1.46 -11.98
C ILE A 87 0.50 -2.39 -11.84
N ILE A 88 -0.46 -2.28 -12.76
CA ILE A 88 -1.79 -2.93 -12.60
C ILE A 88 -1.75 -4.45 -12.70
N ASP A 89 -0.68 -5.01 -13.26
CA ASP A 89 -0.42 -6.44 -13.42
C ASP A 89 0.71 -6.95 -12.51
N ARG A 90 0.96 -6.28 -11.38
CA ARG A 90 1.89 -6.74 -10.35
C ARG A 90 1.55 -8.17 -9.92
N ALA A 91 2.54 -9.06 -9.88
CA ALA A 91 2.34 -10.50 -9.63
C ALA A 91 1.67 -10.85 -8.29
N ARG A 92 1.87 -10.06 -7.24
CA ARG A 92 1.32 -10.28 -5.89
C ARG A 92 0.63 -9.02 -5.35
N PRO A 93 -0.44 -8.54 -6.00
CA PRO A 93 -0.97 -7.21 -5.75
C PRO A 93 -1.74 -7.12 -4.44
N ARG A 94 -2.04 -8.26 -3.78
CA ARG A 94 -2.71 -8.33 -2.46
C ARG A 94 -1.75 -8.35 -1.28
N GLN A 95 -0.45 -8.41 -1.51
CA GLN A 95 0.55 -8.44 -0.45
C GLN A 95 0.91 -7.01 -0.03
N HIS A 96 -0.03 -6.33 0.64
CA HIS A 96 0.07 -4.95 1.11
C HIS A 96 -0.56 -4.77 2.51
N LEU A 97 -0.33 -3.62 3.15
CA LEU A 97 -0.68 -3.37 4.56
C LEU A 97 -2.03 -2.66 4.79
N SER A 98 -2.78 -2.34 3.73
CA SER A 98 -4.02 -1.55 3.79
C SER A 98 -5.23 -2.23 3.18
#